data_AF-A0A366INX4-F1
#
_entry.id   AF-A0A366INX4-F1
#
_cell.length_a   1.000
_cell.length_b   1.000
_cell.length_c   1.000
_cell.angle_alpha   90.00
_cell.angle_beta   90.00
_cell.angle_gamma   90.00
#
_symmetry.space_group_name_H-M   'P 1'
#
loop_
_entity.id
_entity.type
_entity.pdbx_description
1 polymer ?
#
loop_
_entity_poly.entity_id
_entity_poly.type
_entity_poly.pdbx_seq_one_letter_code
_entity_poly.pdbx_strand_id
1 'polypeptide(L)'
;MTPKRFFNFFAVAEAITWAMLITGMILKYGTETTEIGVRIGGSVHGFVFLCFVLAVILVGVSQRWHVGRILMGLVAAVVPFATIPFEIVSARAGALDGQWGLGADGREPRGPLERLCAWAIRSPWLAAGVGLLVVIVVFTALLVVGPPGS
;
A
#
# COMPACT_ATOMS: atom_id res chain seq x y z
N MET A 1 -3.18 7.81 15.45
CA MET A 1 -3.68 8.00 14.06
C MET A 1 -4.76 6.95 13.79
N THR A 2 -5.83 7.25 13.05
CA THR A 2 -6.92 6.29 12.79
C THR A 2 -6.64 5.39 11.57
N PRO A 3 -7.26 4.20 11.45
CA PRO A 3 -7.14 3.32 10.28
C PRO A 3 -7.48 4.05 8.98
N LYS A 4 -8.56 4.85 8.99
CA LYS A 4 -8.98 5.66 7.84
C LYS A 4 -7.90 6.62 7.36
N ARG A 5 -7.30 7.41 8.25
CA ARG A 5 -6.24 8.36 7.87
C ARG A 5 -4.99 7.65 7.35
N PHE A 6 -4.65 6.51 7.95
CA PHE A 6 -3.52 5.68 7.51
C PHE A 6 -3.76 5.14 6.11
N PHE A 7 -4.91 4.51 5.87
CA PHE A 7 -5.25 3.94 4.59
C PHE A 7 -5.36 5.01 3.50
N ASN A 8 -6.02 6.13 3.80
CA ASN A 8 -6.17 7.26 2.89
C ASN A 8 -4.82 7.86 2.47
N PHE A 9 -3.87 8.02 3.40
CA PHE A 9 -2.53 8.49 3.08
C PHE A 9 -1.85 7.64 2.00
N PHE A 10 -1.85 6.31 2.17
CA PHE A 10 -1.25 5.41 1.19
C PHE A 10 -2.04 5.34 -0.12
N ALA A 11 -3.38 5.37 -0.07
CA ALA A 11 -4.20 5.40 -1.28
C ALA A 11 -3.94 6.65 -2.13
N VAL A 12 -3.87 7.82 -1.49
CA VAL A 12 -3.57 9.09 -2.17
C VAL A 12 -2.13 9.13 -2.67
N ALA A 13 -1.17 8.71 -1.85
CA ALA A 13 0.23 8.63 -2.27
C ALA A 13 0.37 7.74 -3.51
N GLU A 14 -0.25 6.57 -3.51
CA GLU A 14 -0.21 5.63 -4.62
C GLU A 14 -0.80 6.24 -5.91
N ALA A 15 -1.96 6.89 -5.82
CA ALA A 15 -2.58 7.56 -6.95
C ALA A 15 -1.72 8.70 -7.53
N ILE A 16 -1.05 9.48 -6.67
CA ILE A 16 -0.11 10.52 -7.09
C ILE A 16 1.09 9.89 -7.83
N THR A 17 1.61 8.77 -7.33
CA THR A 17 2.73 8.09 -8.00
C THR A 17 2.34 7.46 -9.33
N TRP A 18 1.10 6.97 -9.48
CA TRP A 18 0.56 6.59 -10.78
C TRP A 18 0.52 7.76 -11.75
N ALA A 19 0.04 8.92 -11.31
CA ALA A 19 0.02 10.12 -12.14
C ALA A 19 1.44 10.48 -12.61
N MET A 20 2.41 10.49 -11.69
CA MET A 20 3.83 10.74 -12.02
C MET A 20 4.37 9.74 -13.04
N LEU A 21 4.10 8.44 -12.86
CA LEU A 21 4.55 7.38 -13.78
C LEU A 21 3.92 7.56 -15.17
N ILE A 22 2.61 7.77 -15.24
CA ILE A 22 1.88 7.99 -16.51
C ILE A 22 2.38 9.26 -17.19
N THR A 23 2.59 10.36 -16.47
CA THR A 23 3.19 11.58 -17.02
C THR A 23 4.58 11.29 -17.58
N GLY A 24 5.42 10.56 -16.85
CA GLY A 24 6.73 10.13 -17.33
C GLY A 24 6.64 9.31 -18.62
N MET A 25 5.68 8.38 -18.71
CA MET A 25 5.46 7.59 -19.91
C MET A 25 4.97 8.44 -21.09
N ILE A 26 4.02 9.34 -20.87
CA ILE A 26 3.52 10.25 -21.91
C ILE A 26 4.65 11.12 -22.46
N LEU A 27 5.53 11.65 -21.59
CA LEU A 27 6.69 12.43 -22.04
C LEU A 27 7.69 11.55 -22.78
N LYS A 28 8.02 10.36 -22.27
CA LYS A 28 8.94 9.44 -22.96
C LYS A 28 8.46 9.10 -24.37
N TYR A 29 7.20 8.72 -24.54
CA TYR A 29 6.67 8.29 -25.83
C TYR A 29 6.18 9.44 -26.71
N GLY A 30 5.85 10.59 -26.13
CA GLY A 30 5.34 11.76 -26.86
C GLY A 30 6.42 12.75 -27.29
N THR A 31 7.53 12.85 -26.55
CA THR A 31 8.65 13.75 -26.88
C THR A 31 9.97 13.02 -27.12
N GLU A 32 10.00 11.69 -27.08
CA GLU A 32 11.18 10.82 -27.26
C GLU A 32 12.41 11.15 -26.37
N THR A 33 12.23 11.90 -25.28
CA THR A 33 13.36 12.53 -24.57
C THR A 33 13.62 12.05 -23.14
N THR A 34 12.67 11.42 -22.45
CA THR A 34 12.74 11.28 -20.97
C THR A 34 12.64 9.85 -20.44
N GLU A 35 13.69 9.05 -20.65
CA GLU A 35 13.83 7.74 -19.98
C GLU A 35 14.02 7.85 -18.45
N ILE A 36 14.73 8.91 -18.01
CA ILE A 36 14.98 9.17 -16.59
C ILE A 36 13.66 9.40 -15.83
N GLY A 37 12.70 10.10 -16.44
CA GLY A 37 11.39 10.37 -15.82
C GLY A 37 10.61 9.09 -15.54
N VAL A 38 10.58 8.18 -16.51
CA VAL A 38 9.94 6.85 -16.34
C VAL A 38 10.66 6.03 -15.28
N ARG A 39 12.00 6.06 -15.24
CA ARG A 39 12.78 5.31 -14.25
C ARG A 39 12.54 5.80 -12.82
N ILE A 40 12.54 7.11 -12.60
CA ILE A 40 12.27 7.71 -11.29
C ILE A 40 10.80 7.46 -10.91
N GLY A 41 9.86 7.80 -11.80
CA GLY A 41 8.43 7.60 -11.56
C GLY A 41 8.08 6.14 -11.27
N GLY A 42 8.66 5.21 -12.02
CA GLY A 42 8.46 3.77 -11.83
C GLY A 42 9.04 3.27 -10.51
N SER A 43 10.22 3.75 -10.12
CA SER A 43 10.83 3.37 -8.83
C SER A 43 10.02 3.88 -7.64
N VAL A 44 9.61 5.16 -7.68
CA VAL A 44 8.79 5.78 -6.64
C VAL A 44 7.43 5.09 -6.56
N HIS A 45 6.79 4.82 -7.70
CA HIS A 45 5.53 4.10 -7.78
C HIS A 45 5.64 2.69 -7.19
N GLY A 46 6.62 1.89 -7.61
CA GLY A 46 6.81 0.53 -7.11
C GLY A 46 7.03 0.47 -5.59
N PHE A 47 7.76 1.45 -5.03
CA PHE A 47 7.93 1.56 -3.58
C PHE A 47 6.61 1.87 -2.85
N VAL A 48 5.85 2.85 -3.35
CA VAL A 48 4.57 3.24 -2.74
C VAL A 48 3.50 2.15 -2.91
N PHE A 49 3.51 1.43 -4.04
CA PHE A 49 2.69 0.24 -4.28
C PHE A 49 2.89 -0.82 -3.18
N LEU A 50 4.14 -1.17 -2.85
CA LEU A 50 4.44 -2.13 -1.78
C LEU A 50 3.97 -1.63 -0.41
N CYS A 51 4.15 -0.33 -0.13
CA CYS A 51 3.64 0.28 1.10
C CYS A 51 2.10 0.19 1.17
N PHE A 52 1.39 0.44 0.07
CA PHE A 52 -0.06 0.34 0.00
C PHE A 52 -0.54 -1.10 0.21
N VAL A 53 0.14 -2.10 -0.38
CA VAL A 53 -0.15 -3.53 -0.14
C VAL A 53 -0.04 -3.88 1.35
N LEU A 54 1.02 -3.43 2.02
CA LEU A 54 1.15 -3.62 3.47
C LEU A 54 0.02 -2.92 4.23
N ALA A 55 -0.40 -1.72 3.79
CA ALA A 55 -1.50 -1.00 4.40
C ALA A 55 -2.85 -1.74 4.26
N VAL A 56 -3.13 -2.31 3.08
CA VAL A 56 -4.32 -3.16 2.84
C VAL A 56 -4.33 -4.36 3.78
N ILE A 57 -3.20 -5.05 3.94
CA ILE A 57 -3.10 -6.21 4.83
C ILE A 57 -3.28 -5.78 6.29
N LEU A 58 -2.56 -4.75 6.73
CA LEU A 58 -2.60 -4.28 8.12
C LEU A 58 -4.00 -3.82 8.53
N VAL A 59 -4.63 -2.97 7.71
CA VAL A 59 -5.97 -2.46 7.97
C VAL A 59 -7.01 -3.57 7.82
N GLY A 60 -6.88 -4.41 6.80
CA GLY A 60 -7.79 -5.53 6.57
C GLY A 60 -7.81 -6.52 7.73
N VAL A 61 -6.64 -6.88 8.26
CA VAL A 61 -6.52 -7.79 9.43
C VAL A 61 -7.02 -7.10 10.70
N SER A 62 -6.65 -5.83 10.92
CA SER A 62 -7.10 -5.06 12.09
C SER A 62 -8.61 -4.95 12.14
N GLN A 63 -9.23 -4.51 11.04
CA GLN A 63 -10.66 -4.26 10.93
C GLN A 63 -11.48 -5.52 10.56
N ARG A 64 -10.87 -6.71 10.55
CA ARG A 64 -11.51 -7.99 10.20
C ARG A 64 -12.25 -7.96 8.87
N TRP A 65 -11.61 -7.43 7.85
CA TRP A 65 -12.14 -7.54 6.49
C TRP A 65 -12.21 -9.02 6.10
N HIS A 66 -13.30 -9.38 5.44
CA HIS A 66 -13.37 -10.67 4.76
C HIS A 66 -12.31 -10.73 3.66
N VAL A 67 -11.82 -11.93 3.35
CA VAL A 67 -10.73 -12.17 2.40
C VAL A 67 -10.98 -11.49 1.05
N GLY A 68 -12.23 -11.52 0.56
CA GLY A 68 -12.62 -10.86 -0.69
C GLY A 68 -12.28 -9.36 -0.73
N ARG A 69 -12.52 -8.60 0.35
CA ARG A 69 -12.17 -7.16 0.39
C ARG A 69 -10.66 -6.93 0.40
N ILE A 70 -9.90 -7.79 1.08
CA ILE A 70 -8.43 -7.74 1.05
C ILE A 70 -7.96 -7.96 -0.39
N LEU A 71 -8.46 -9.00 -1.06
CA LEU A 71 -8.13 -9.29 -2.46
C LEU A 71 -8.50 -8.13 -3.39
N MET A 72 -9.69 -7.53 -3.23
CA MET A 72 -10.09 -6.34 -3.99
C MET A 72 -9.14 -5.16 -3.77
N GLY A 73 -8.66 -4.95 -2.52
CA GLY A 73 -7.67 -3.92 -2.23
C GLY A 73 -6.32 -4.20 -2.89
N LEU A 74 -5.88 -5.46 -2.94
CA LEU A 74 -4.66 -5.85 -3.66
C LEU A 74 -4.78 -5.66 -5.17
N VAL A 75 -5.93 -6.03 -5.75
CA VAL A 75 -6.22 -5.79 -7.17
C VAL A 75 -6.26 -4.29 -7.48
N ALA A 76 -6.84 -3.49 -6.57
CA ALA A 76 -6.89 -2.03 -6.72
C ALA A 76 -5.51 -1.38 -6.73
N ALA A 77 -4.49 -2.00 -6.12
CA ALA A 77 -3.11 -1.51 -6.19
C ALA A 77 -2.49 -1.68 -7.58
N VAL A 78 -2.95 -2.66 -8.36
CA VAL A 78 -2.41 -2.96 -9.71
C VAL A 78 -3.06 -2.11 -10.79
N VAL A 79 -4.33 -1.72 -10.59
CA VAL A 79 -5.09 -0.94 -11.57
C VAL A 79 -4.86 0.57 -11.31
N PRO A 80 -4.44 1.35 -12.33
CA PRO A 80 -4.18 2.77 -12.16
C PRO A 80 -5.35 3.52 -11.52
N PHE A 81 -5.03 4.33 -10.51
CA PHE A 81 -5.98 5.16 -9.75
C PHE A 81 -7.08 4.38 -9.00
N ALA A 82 -7.11 3.05 -9.02
CA ALA A 82 -8.18 2.26 -8.40
C ALA A 82 -8.10 2.21 -6.87
N THR A 83 -6.97 2.61 -6.28
CA THR A 83 -6.80 2.77 -4.83
C THR A 83 -7.74 3.81 -4.23
N ILE A 84 -8.04 4.90 -4.96
CA ILE A 84 -8.98 5.95 -4.53
C ILE A 84 -10.44 5.47 -4.49
N PRO A 85 -11.06 4.93 -5.57
CA PRO A 85 -12.42 4.43 -5.49
C PRO A 85 -12.53 3.26 -4.49
N PHE A 86 -11.51 2.42 -4.37
CA PHE A 86 -11.49 1.37 -3.34
C PHE A 86 -11.52 1.97 -1.92
N GLU A 87 -10.73 3.00 -1.65
CA GLU A 87 -10.74 3.73 -0.38
C GLU A 87 -12.12 4.34 -0.11
N ILE A 88 -12.70 5.04 -1.09
CA ILE A 88 -14.00 5.70 -0.96
C ILE A 88 -15.11 4.69 -0.66
N VAL A 89 -15.17 3.58 -1.42
CA VAL A 89 -16.16 2.52 -1.24
C VAL A 89 -15.97 1.85 0.12
N SER A 90 -14.72 1.58 0.53
CA SER A 90 -14.41 0.98 1.83
C SER A 90 -14.80 1.92 2.98
N ALA A 91 -14.51 3.21 2.86
CA ALA A 91 -14.92 4.23 3.83
C ALA A 91 -16.44 4.34 3.94
N ARG A 92 -17.15 4.38 2.80
CA ARG A 92 -18.63 4.44 2.77
C ARG A 92 -19.28 3.19 3.34
N ALA A 93 -18.66 2.03 3.18
CA ALA A 93 -19.12 0.78 3.78
C ALA A 93 -18.78 0.64 5.28
N GLY A 94 -18.25 1.69 5.92
CA GLY A 94 -17.83 1.69 7.32
C GLY A 94 -16.60 0.81 7.61
N ALA A 95 -15.93 0.30 6.58
CA ALA A 95 -14.83 -0.65 6.72
C ALA A 95 -13.56 -0.04 7.33
N LEU A 96 -13.47 1.30 7.33
CA LEU A 96 -12.35 2.09 7.83
C LEU A 96 -12.70 2.89 9.09
N ASP A 97 -13.95 2.79 9.58
CA ASP A 97 -14.44 3.62 10.66
C ASP A 97 -13.95 3.15 12.03
N GLY A 98 -13.92 4.10 12.98
CA GLY A 98 -13.53 3.86 14.35
C GLY A 98 -12.02 3.84 14.59
N GLN A 99 -11.65 3.27 15.74
CA GLN A 99 -10.26 3.05 16.12
C GLN A 99 -9.73 1.74 15.53
N TRP A 100 -8.43 1.49 15.70
CA TRP A 100 -7.81 0.23 15.30
C TRP A 100 -8.46 -0.94 16.05
N GLY A 101 -8.99 -1.90 15.30
CA GLY A 101 -9.59 -3.11 15.85
C GLY A 101 -8.61 -4.00 16.60
N LEU A 102 -7.30 -3.92 16.30
CA LEU A 102 -6.20 -4.53 17.06
C LEU A 102 -5.35 -3.43 17.71
N GLY A 103 -4.78 -3.66 18.90
CA GLY A 103 -3.92 -2.66 19.55
C GLY A 103 -4.02 -2.66 21.07
N ALA A 104 -3.81 -1.49 21.69
CA ALA A 104 -3.96 -1.31 23.14
C ALA A 104 -5.43 -1.42 23.58
N ASP A 105 -6.33 -0.75 22.85
CA ASP A 105 -7.77 -0.71 23.14
C ASP A 105 -8.59 -1.63 22.21
N GLY A 106 -7.89 -2.44 21.42
CA GLY A 106 -8.49 -3.35 20.44
C GLY A 106 -8.76 -4.73 21.01
N ARG A 107 -9.36 -5.58 20.16
CA ARG A 107 -9.61 -6.99 20.47
C ARG A 107 -8.30 -7.77 20.65
N GLU A 108 -8.35 -8.88 21.37
CA GLU A 108 -7.20 -9.77 21.50
C GLU A 108 -6.86 -10.48 20.16
N PRO A 109 -5.56 -10.58 19.80
CA PRO A 109 -5.11 -11.30 18.62
C PRO A 109 -5.31 -12.82 18.75
N ARG A 110 -5.99 -13.42 17.78
CA ARG A 110 -6.31 -14.87 17.78
C ARG A 110 -5.32 -15.73 16.99
N GLY A 111 -4.41 -15.13 16.22
CA GLY A 111 -3.46 -15.84 15.35
C GLY A 111 -2.17 -15.08 15.10
N PRO A 112 -1.18 -15.69 14.42
CA PRO A 112 0.15 -15.11 14.22
C PRO A 112 0.10 -13.79 13.44
N LEU A 113 -0.72 -13.73 12.38
CA LEU A 113 -0.87 -12.50 11.57
C LEU A 113 -1.50 -11.36 12.39
N GLU A 114 -2.51 -11.66 13.20
CA GLU A 114 -3.11 -10.66 14.09
C GLU A 114 -2.13 -10.19 15.17
N ARG A 115 -1.28 -11.07 15.69
CA ARG A 115 -0.24 -10.71 16.67
C ARG A 115 0.77 -9.76 16.05
N LEU A 116 1.21 -10.05 14.82
CA LEU A 116 2.11 -9.18 14.06
C LEU A 116 1.47 -7.80 13.81
N CYS A 117 0.20 -7.77 13.35
CA CYS A 117 -0.52 -6.52 13.13
C CYS A 117 -0.72 -5.73 14.43
N ALA A 118 -1.07 -6.40 15.53
CA ALA A 118 -1.26 -5.77 16.83
C ALA A 118 0.07 -5.19 17.37
N TRP A 119 1.18 -5.90 17.19
CA TRP A 119 2.51 -5.38 17.49
C TRP A 119 2.81 -4.14 16.64
N ALA A 120 2.55 -4.21 15.33
CA ALA A 120 2.81 -3.10 14.41
C ALA A 120 2.03 -1.83 14.80
N ILE A 121 0.78 -1.99 15.26
CA ILE A 121 -0.07 -0.87 15.71
C ILE A 121 0.40 -0.32 17.06
N ARG A 122 0.86 -1.16 17.99
CA ARG A 122 1.35 -0.75 19.33
C ARG A 122 2.70 -0.05 19.29
N SER A 123 3.55 -0.37 18.31
CA SER A 123 4.89 0.19 18.17
C SER A 123 5.08 0.81 16.79
N PRO A 124 4.39 1.92 16.49
CA PRO A 124 4.28 2.46 15.12
C PRO A 124 5.62 2.86 14.51
N TRP A 125 6.58 3.33 15.30
CA TRP A 125 7.89 3.73 14.80
C TRP A 125 8.76 2.52 14.45
N LEU A 126 8.75 1.46 15.27
CA LEU A 126 9.41 0.19 14.97
C LEU A 126 8.78 -0.47 13.75
N ALA A 127 7.45 -0.48 13.71
CA ALA A 127 6.70 -1.01 12.60
C ALA A 127 7.01 -0.27 11.30
N ALA A 128 7.12 1.06 11.33
CA ALA A 128 7.53 1.86 10.19
C ALA A 128 8.96 1.53 9.75
N GLY A 129 9.91 1.40 10.69
CA GLY A 129 11.29 1.02 10.38
C GLY A 129 11.41 -0.39 9.78
N VAL A 130 10.75 -1.38 10.39
CA VAL A 130 10.73 -2.77 9.89
C VAL A 130 9.99 -2.85 8.56
N GLY A 131 8.83 -2.19 8.43
CA GLY A 131 8.07 -2.11 7.19
C GLY A 131 8.90 -1.49 6.07
N LEU A 132 9.59 -0.38 6.34
CA LEU A 132 10.50 0.27 5.40
C LEU A 132 11.62 -0.67 4.97
N LEU A 133 12.25 -1.36 5.92
CA LEU A 133 13.31 -2.34 5.62
C LEU A 133 12.77 -3.48 4.74
N VAL A 134 11.61 -4.04 5.07
CA VAL A 134 10.96 -5.09 4.27
C VAL A 134 10.68 -4.60 2.85
N VAL A 135 10.12 -3.40 2.71
CA VAL A 135 9.82 -2.80 1.40
C VAL A 135 11.12 -2.61 0.61
N ILE A 136 12.18 -2.07 1.21
CA ILE A 136 13.49 -1.88 0.56
C ILE A 136 14.04 -3.24 0.08
N VAL A 137 14.07 -4.25 0.96
CA VAL A 137 14.60 -5.57 0.61
C VAL A 137 13.82 -6.19 -0.54
N VAL A 138 12.49 -6.18 -0.47
CA VAL A 138 11.63 -6.73 -1.53
C VAL A 138 11.81 -5.95 -2.82
N PHE A 139 11.81 -4.62 -2.75
CA PHE A 139 11.98 -3.75 -3.91
C PHE A 139 13.33 -3.97 -4.59
N THR A 140 14.43 -4.00 -3.83
CA THR A 140 15.76 -4.28 -4.35
C THR A 140 15.84 -5.69 -4.96
N ALA A 141 15.25 -6.70 -4.31
CA ALA A 141 15.21 -8.05 -4.87
C ALA A 141 14.47 -8.09 -6.21
N LEU A 142 13.32 -7.41 -6.32
CA LEU A 142 12.55 -7.31 -7.57
C LEU A 142 13.33 -6.59 -8.68
N LEU A 143 14.12 -5.58 -8.34
CA LEU A 143 15.00 -4.90 -9.31
C LEU A 143 16.14 -5.80 -9.81
N VAL A 144 16.65 -6.71 -8.97
CA VAL A 144 17.72 -7.66 -9.34
C VAL A 144 17.18 -8.81 -10.18
N VAL A 145 16.01 -9.35 -9.82
CA VAL A 145 15.38 -10.47 -10.55
C VAL A 145 14.91 -10.04 -11.95
N GLY A 146 14.54 -8.77 -12.12
CA GLY A 146 14.01 -8.26 -13.39
C GLY A 146 12.62 -8.84 -13.73
N PRO A 147 12.03 -8.45 -14.87
CA PRO A 147 10.75 -8.99 -15.30
C PRO A 147 10.87 -10.50 -15.56
N PRO A 148 9.91 -11.34 -15.12
CA PRO A 148 9.90 -12.75 -15.48
C PRO A 148 9.80 -12.89 -17.00
N GLY A 149 10.82 -13.49 -17.61
CA GLY A 149 10.96 -13.63 -19.07
C GLY A 149 12.01 -12.73 -19.73
N SER A 150 12.90 -12.09 -18.94
CA SER A 150 14.16 -11.51 -19.44
C SER A 150 15.24 -12.56 -19.71
#